data_AF-A0A2R6HYI0-F1
#
_entry.id   AF-A0A2R6HYI0-F1
#
_cell.length_a   1.000
_cell.length_b   1.000
_cell.length_c   1.000
_cell.angle_alpha   90.00
_cell.angle_beta   90.00
_cell.angle_gamma   90.00
#
_symmetry.space_group_name_H-M   'P 1'
#
loop_
_entity.id
_entity.type
_entity.pdbx_description
1 polymer ?
#
loop_
_entity_poly.entity_id
_entity_poly.type
_entity_poly.pdbx_seq_one_letter_code
_entity_poly.pdbx_strand_id
1 'polypeptide(L)' 'MSEMSEEDERILSYLRDSVSGGERYFRAKNIATKVGLTAKQVGARLPRLAEESEDVDIEKWGRARSTTWRVTPE' A
#
# COMPACT_ATOMS: atom_id res chain seq x y z
N MET A 1 15.40 -7.69 -7.87
CA MET A 1 14.67 -6.96 -6.81
C MET A 1 15.17 -5.54 -6.83
N SER A 2 14.31 -4.58 -7.17
CA SER A 2 14.69 -3.17 -7.17
C SER A 2 14.99 -2.73 -5.74
N GLU A 3 15.93 -1.81 -5.54
CA GLU A 3 16.15 -1.23 -4.22
C GLU A 3 14.87 -0.49 -3.79
N MET A 4 14.23 -0.97 -2.72
CA MET A 4 13.07 -0.29 -2.12
C MET A 4 13.53 0.94 -1.37
N SER A 5 12.82 2.06 -1.50
CA SER A 5 13.11 3.24 -0.69
C SER A 5 12.58 3.08 0.74
N GLU A 6 13.08 3.88 1.68
CA GLU A 6 12.54 3.94 3.05
C GLU A 6 11.04 4.27 3.10
N GLU A 7 10.52 5.00 2.10
CA GLU A 7 9.09 5.31 1.99
C GLU A 7 8.28 4.09 1.54
N ASP A 8 8.87 3.26 0.68
CA ASP A 8 8.27 2.01 0.20
C ASP A 8 8.21 0.98 1.32
N GLU A 9 9.31 0.82 2.07
CA GLU A 9 9.35 -0.03 3.26
C GLU A 9 8.33 0.39 4.31
N ARG A 10 8.17 1.70 4.55
CA ARG A 10 7.13 2.22 5.46
C ARG A 10 5.72 1.88 5.00
N ILE A 11 5.43 1.97 3.69
CA ILE A 11 4.14 1.59 3.14
C ILE A 11 3.91 0.09 3.33
N LEU A 12 4.88 -0.75 2.96
CA LEU A 12 4.77 -2.21 3.08
C LEU A 12 4.62 -2.67 4.52
N SER A 13 5.42 -2.13 5.45
CA SER A 13 5.30 -2.43 6.89
C SER A 13 3.89 -2.14 7.38
N TYR A 14 3.35 -0.95 7.07
CA TYR A 14 1.99 -0.60 7.47
C TYR A 14 0.94 -1.55 6.88
N LEU A 15 1.06 -1.91 5.61
CA LEU A 15 0.12 -2.82 4.96
C LEU A 15 0.18 -4.23 5.56
N ARG A 16 1.38 -4.79 5.74
CA ARG A 16 1.60 -6.12 6.37
C ARG A 16 0.98 -6.17 7.77
N ASP A 17 1.29 -5.20 8.61
CA ASP A 17 0.76 -5.13 9.97
C ASP A 17 -0.77 -5.03 9.97
N SER A 18 -1.34 -4.17 9.13
CA SER A 18 -2.79 -3.96 9.05
C SER A 18 -3.52 -5.21 8.54
N VAL A 19 -2.95 -5.90 7.55
CA VAL A 19 -3.51 -7.13 7.00
C VAL A 19 -3.46 -8.27 8.02
N SER A 20 -2.41 -8.35 8.83
CA SER A 20 -2.34 -9.30 9.96
C SER A 20 -3.46 -9.08 10.98
N GLY A 21 -3.91 -7.83 11.14
CA GLY A 21 -5.06 -7.44 11.97
C GLY A 21 -6.44 -7.66 11.33
N GLY A 22 -6.51 -8.16 10.09
CA GLY A 22 -7.76 -8.45 9.38
C GLY A 22 -8.23 -7.35 8.42
N GLU A 23 -7.53 -6.22 8.30
CA GLU A 23 -7.86 -5.20 7.30
C GLU A 23 -7.56 -5.71 5.88
N ARG A 24 -8.39 -5.31 4.90
CA ARG A 24 -8.25 -5.76 3.50
C ARG A 24 -8.37 -4.66 2.47
N TYR A 25 -8.90 -3.49 2.83
CA TYR A 25 -9.19 -2.41 1.88
C TYR A 25 -8.66 -1.08 2.39
N PHE A 26 -7.72 -0.52 1.63
CA PHE A 26 -6.95 0.65 2.01
C PHE A 26 -7.16 1.78 1.01
N ARG A 27 -7.61 2.95 1.47
CA ARG A 27 -7.59 4.16 0.64
C ARG A 27 -6.20 4.76 0.65
N ALA A 28 -5.67 5.16 -0.50
CA ALA A 28 -4.33 5.75 -0.61
C ALA A 28 -4.14 6.95 0.34
N LYS A 29 -5.19 7.78 0.53
CA LYS A 29 -5.17 8.89 1.49
C LYS A 29 -5.05 8.45 2.95
N ASN A 30 -5.59 7.29 3.33
CA ASN A 30 -5.55 6.79 4.69
C ASN A 30 -4.16 6.20 5.00
N ILE A 31 -3.60 5.44 4.04
CA ILE A 31 -2.21 4.95 4.12
C ILE A 31 -1.27 6.15 4.32
N ALA A 32 -1.40 7.16 3.46
CA ALA A 32 -0.60 8.38 3.48
C ALA A 32 -0.59 9.05 4.87
N THR A 33 -1.75 9.20 5.51
CA THR A 33 -1.85 9.74 6.87
C THR A 33 -1.10 8.91 7.91
N LYS A 34 -1.08 7.58 7.77
CA LYS A 34 -0.43 6.67 8.73
C LYS A 34 1.08 6.63 8.59
N VAL A 35 1.59 6.74 7.36
CA VAL A 35 3.03 6.62 7.06
C VAL A 35 3.74 7.96 6.87
N GLY A 36 3.03 9.07 7.07
CA GLY A 36 3.59 10.43 6.97
C GLY A 36 3.87 10.88 5.54
N LEU A 37 3.11 10.39 4.56
CA LEU A 37 3.26 10.73 3.14
C LEU A 37 2.02 11.46 2.63
N THR A 38 2.09 11.94 1.39
CA THR A 38 0.89 12.42 0.67
C THR A 38 0.17 11.29 -0.04
N ALA A 39 -1.14 11.45 -0.27
CA ALA A 39 -1.93 10.49 -1.04
C ALA A 39 -1.39 10.28 -2.48
N LYS A 40 -0.77 11.33 -3.06
CA LYS A 40 -0.13 11.27 -4.37
C LYS A 40 1.14 10.42 -4.34
N GLN A 41 2.00 10.61 -3.32
CA GLN A 41 3.21 9.80 -3.14
C GLN A 41 2.89 8.31 -2.96
N VAL A 42 1.90 7.99 -2.12
CA VAL A 42 1.45 6.61 -1.91
C VAL A 42 0.85 6.04 -3.19
N GLY A 43 -0.06 6.77 -3.84
CA GLY A 43 -0.71 6.31 -5.06
C GLY A 43 0.24 6.06 -6.23
N ALA A 44 1.38 6.76 -6.29
CA ALA A 44 2.43 6.54 -7.29
C ALA A 44 3.31 5.32 -6.98
N ARG A 45 3.46 4.95 -5.71
CA ARG A 45 4.29 3.82 -5.26
C ARG A 45 3.57 2.47 -5.29
N LEU A 46 2.28 2.46 -4.96
CA LEU A 46 1.50 1.21 -4.84
C LEU A 46 1.50 0.31 -6.09
N PRO A 47 1.48 0.81 -7.35
CA PRO A 47 1.62 -0.07 -8.51
C PRO A 47 2.94 -0.84 -8.54
N ARG A 48 4.06 -0.17 -8.22
CA ARG A 48 5.38 -0.81 -8.15
C ARG A 48 5.47 -1.79 -6.98
N LEU A 49 4.93 -1.41 -5.83
CA LEU A 49 4.86 -2.29 -4.66
C LEU A 49 4.02 -3.54 -4.91
N ALA A 50 2.97 -3.44 -5.73
CA ALA A 50 2.18 -4.60 -6.14
C ALA A 50 2.97 -5.58 -7.03
N GLU A 51 3.96 -5.11 -7.77
CA GLU A 51 4.82 -5.95 -8.61
C GLU A 51 6.01 -6.53 -7.85
N GLU A 52 6.48 -5.86 -6.79
CA GLU A 52 7.71 -6.21 -6.07
C GLU A 52 7.49 -6.84 -4.69
N SER A 53 6.28 -6.77 -4.12
CA SER A 53 5.95 -7.33 -2.81
C SER A 53 5.76 -8.85 -2.90
N GLU A 54 6.45 -9.59 -2.02
CA GLU A 54 6.34 -11.05 -1.92
C GLU A 54 5.48 -11.51 -0.73
N ASP A 55 5.20 -10.64 0.26
CA ASP A 55 4.48 -11.02 1.49
C ASP A 55 2.99 -10.70 1.46
N VAL A 56 2.59 -9.79 0.57
CA VAL A 56 1.21 -9.35 0.40
C VAL A 56 0.92 -9.10 -1.07
N ASP A 57 -0.27 -9.52 -1.50
CA ASP A 57 -0.85 -9.17 -2.80
C ASP A 57 -1.55 -7.81 -2.69
N ILE A 58 -1.27 -6.90 -3.62
CA ILE A 58 -1.74 -5.50 -3.61
C ILE A 58 -2.50 -5.21 -4.92
N GLU A 59 -3.82 -5.24 -4.86
CA GLU A 59 -4.69 -5.11 -6.03
C GLU A 59 -5.41 -3.76 -6.05
N LYS A 60 -5.47 -3.10 -7.22
CA LYS A 60 -6.21 -1.84 -7.37
C LYS A 60 -7.71 -2.09 -7.51
N TRP A 61 -8.49 -1.77 -6.47
CA TRP A 61 -9.91 -2.14 -6.36
C TRP A 61 -10.92 -1.07 -6.86
N GLY A 62 -10.54 0.20 -7.00
CA GLY A 62 -11.50 1.21 -7.48
C GLY A 62 -10.96 2.61 -7.69
N ARG A 63 -11.75 3.43 -8.40
CA ARG A 63 -11.44 4.83 -8.71
C ARG A 63 -12.58 5.73 -8.21
N ALA A 64 -12.36 6.41 -7.08
CA ALA A 64 -13.15 7.54 -6.62
C ALA A 64 -12.17 8.66 -6.21
N ARG A 65 -12.61 9.71 -5.48
CA ARG A 65 -11.75 10.83 -4.99
C ARG A 65 -10.37 10.40 -4.41
N SER A 66 -10.23 9.16 -3.95
CA SER A 66 -8.95 8.49 -3.67
C SER A 66 -9.06 7.03 -4.10
N THR A 67 -8.01 6.48 -4.74
CA THR A 67 -7.92 5.06 -5.13
C THR A 67 -7.97 4.16 -3.89
N THR A 68 -8.79 3.11 -3.96
CA THR A 68 -8.80 2.02 -2.98
C THR A 68 -7.97 0.86 -3.50
N TRP A 69 -7.19 0.27 -2.61
CA TRP A 69 -6.36 -0.90 -2.84
C TRP A 69 -6.84 -2.02 -1.94
N ARG A 70 -7.06 -3.19 -2.52
CA ARG A 70 -7.29 -4.41 -1.79
C ARG A 70 -5.93 -5.03 -1.50
N VAL A 71 -5.70 -5.44 -0.25
CA VAL A 71 -4.46 -6.09 0.15
C VAL A 71 -4.78 -7.38 0.90
N THR A 72 -4.13 -8.46 0.51
CA THR A 72 -4.28 -9.79 1.11
C THR A 72 -2.91 -10.35 1.47
N PRO A 73 -2.79 -11.20 2.51
CA PRO A 73 -1.59 -12.00 2.69
C PRO A 73 -1.43 -12.90 1.45
N GLU A 74 -0.19 -13.10 1.02
CA GLU A 74 0.18 -14.25 0.17
C GLU A 74 0.06 -15.57 0.97
#